data_AF-A0A924IG70-F1
#
_entry.id   AF-A0A924IG70-F1
#
_cell.length_a   1.000
_cell.length_b   1.000
_cell.length_c   1.000
_cell.angle_alpha   90.00
_cell.angle_beta   90.00
_cell.angle_gamma   90.00
#
_symmetry.space_group_name_H-M   'P 1'
#
loop_
_entity.id
_entity.type
_entity.pdbx_description
1 polymer ?
#
loop_
_entity_poly.entity_id
_entity_poly.type
_entity_poly.pdbx_seq_one_letter_code
_entity_poly.pdbx_strand_id
1 'polypeptide(L)'
;MLTSAKINLKKYIIYSIILLSTSYLTVRSFAEYLVIILVFVAACANHWMLIFVVRRQSEGAANQPTKYKTLVPMMTIGKLVLVIGALTFGVQIMGKRIIIPVLIYVLQIVVLYLSFEKPSAEKGSW
;
A
#
# COMPACT_ATOMS: atom_id res chain seq x y z
N MET A 1 -3.93 -3.99 24.01
CA MET A 1 -3.50 -5.13 23.17
C MET A 1 -3.03 -4.59 21.83
N LEU A 2 -1.71 -4.52 21.60
CA LEU A 2 -1.14 -4.23 20.29
C LEU A 2 -1.27 -5.49 19.45
N THR A 3 -2.36 -5.61 18.72
CA THR A 3 -2.56 -6.71 17.76
C THR A 3 -1.41 -6.63 16.76
N SER A 4 -0.42 -7.51 16.89
CA SER A 4 0.58 -7.76 15.86
C SER A 4 -0.14 -8.40 14.69
N ALA A 5 -0.88 -7.59 13.93
CA ALA A 5 -1.54 -7.99 12.72
C ALA A 5 -0.44 -8.35 11.72
N LYS A 6 -0.12 -9.64 11.65
CA LYS A 6 0.81 -10.17 10.66
C LYS A 6 0.14 -10.03 9.30
N ILE A 7 0.87 -9.41 8.37
CA ILE A 7 0.41 -9.31 7.00
C ILE A 7 0.78 -10.62 6.31
N ASN A 8 -0.22 -11.26 5.71
CA ASN A 8 -0.01 -12.43 4.89
C ASN A 8 0.47 -11.99 3.50
N LEU A 9 1.79 -11.91 3.33
CA LEU A 9 2.44 -11.50 2.08
C LEU A 9 1.97 -12.31 0.86
N LYS A 10 1.67 -13.60 1.04
CA LYS A 10 1.18 -14.44 -0.07
C LYS A 10 -0.19 -13.96 -0.56
N LYS A 11 -1.14 -13.71 0.36
CA LYS A 11 -2.46 -13.15 0.00
C LYS A 11 -2.32 -11.77 -0.64
N TYR A 12 -1.44 -10.93 -0.10
CA TYR A 12 -1.18 -9.60 -0.65
C TYR A 12 -0.70 -9.64 -2.10
N ILE A 13 0.27 -10.49 -2.39
CA ILE A 13 0.82 -10.63 -3.75
C ILE A 13 -0.26 -11.16 -4.70
N ILE A 14 -1.01 -12.19 -4.31
CA ILE A 14 -2.05 -12.77 -5.17
C ILE A 14 -3.12 -11.74 -5.51
N TYR A 15 -3.68 -11.06 -4.51
CA TYR A 15 -4.70 -10.03 -4.73
C TYR A 15 -4.16 -8.83 -5.52
N SER A 16 -2.91 -8.44 -5.29
CA SER A 16 -2.26 -7.36 -6.05
C SER A 16 -2.08 -7.72 -7.52
N ILE A 17 -1.70 -8.98 -7.82
CA ILE A 17 -1.56 -9.46 -9.19
C ILE A 17 -2.93 -9.48 -9.88
N ILE A 18 -3.97 -9.99 -9.22
CA ILE A 18 -5.33 -9.98 -9.77
C ILE A 18 -5.80 -8.55 -10.07
N LEU A 19 -5.52 -7.61 -9.16
CA LEU A 19 -5.84 -6.20 -9.38
C LEU A 19 -5.06 -5.62 -10.57
N LEU A 20 -3.77 -5.91 -10.68
CA LEU A 20 -2.96 -5.46 -11.80
C LEU A 20 -3.43 -6.06 -13.14
N SER A 21 -3.77 -7.35 -13.17
CA SER A 21 -4.29 -8.04 -14.36
C SER A 21 -5.65 -7.48 -14.80
N THR A 22 -6.56 -7.20 -13.87
CA THR A 22 -7.87 -6.60 -14.20
C THR A 22 -7.72 -5.15 -14.67
N SER A 23 -6.78 -4.41 -14.10
CA SER A 23 -6.43 -3.05 -14.54
C SER A 23 -5.91 -3.02 -15.96
N TYR A 24 -5.16 -4.04 -16.38
CA TYR A 24 -4.62 -4.16 -17.74
C TYR A 24 -5.70 -4.14 -18.82
N LEU A 25 -6.87 -4.71 -18.54
CA LEU A 25 -8.01 -4.75 -19.47
C LEU A 25 -8.60 -3.35 -19.76
N THR A 26 -8.30 -2.36 -18.92
CA THR A 26 -8.83 -0.99 -19.05
C THR A 26 -7.90 -0.04 -19.82
N VAL A 27 -6.67 -0.49 -20.13
CA VAL A 27 -5.64 0.28 -20.83
C VAL A 27 -5.94 0.38 -22.32
N ARG A 28 -5.83 1.58 -22.89
CA ARG A 28 -5.98 1.83 -24.33
C ARG A 28 -4.70 2.30 -25.03
N SER A 29 -3.70 2.75 -24.28
CA SER A 29 -2.43 3.23 -24.85
C SER A 29 -1.22 2.77 -24.04
N PHE A 30 -0.05 2.77 -24.68
CA PHE A 30 1.20 2.44 -24.01
C PHE A 30 1.54 3.44 -22.88
N ALA A 31 1.17 4.71 -23.03
CA ALA A 31 1.34 5.71 -21.97
C ALA A 31 0.45 5.40 -20.75
N GLU A 32 -0.79 4.99 -20.98
CA GLU A 32 -1.70 4.54 -19.92
C GLU A 32 -1.17 3.31 -19.18
N TYR A 33 -0.54 2.39 -19.90
CA TYR A 33 0.10 1.22 -19.31
C TYR A 33 1.22 1.60 -18.33
N LEU A 34 2.12 2.50 -18.74
CA LEU A 34 3.22 2.97 -17.90
C LEU A 34 2.71 3.69 -16.64
N VAL A 35 1.63 4.47 -16.76
CA VAL A 35 1.00 5.14 -15.62
C VAL A 35 0.45 4.13 -14.62
N ILE A 36 -0.25 3.08 -15.09
CA ILE A 36 -0.79 2.04 -14.21
C ILE A 36 0.32 1.31 -13.47
N ILE A 37 1.41 0.93 -14.15
CA ILE A 37 2.57 0.31 -13.50
C ILE A 37 3.17 1.25 -12.47
N LEU A 38 3.39 2.51 -12.83
CA LEU A 38 3.99 3.51 -11.94
C LEU A 38 3.14 3.70 -10.67
N VAL A 39 1.82 3.81 -10.81
CA VAL A 39 0.88 3.93 -9.69
C VAL A 39 0.84 2.66 -8.85
N PHE A 40 0.91 1.48 -9.47
CA PHE A 40 0.96 0.20 -8.76
C PHE A 40 2.25 0.05 -7.94
N VAL A 41 3.41 0.37 -8.52
CA VAL A 41 4.70 0.37 -7.82
C VAL A 41 4.70 1.38 -6.69
N ALA A 42 4.16 2.58 -6.93
CA ALA A 42 4.00 3.61 -5.92
C ALA A 42 3.13 3.16 -4.73
N ALA A 43 2.01 2.50 -5.02
CA ALA A 43 1.14 1.93 -4.00
C ALA A 43 1.85 0.83 -3.18
N CYS A 44 2.58 -0.07 -3.86
CA CYS A 44 3.36 -1.11 -3.19
C CYS A 44 4.47 -0.54 -2.31
N ALA A 45 5.21 0.47 -2.80
CA ALA A 45 6.23 1.17 -2.03
C ALA A 45 5.63 1.88 -0.82
N ASN A 46 4.48 2.54 -1.00
CA ASN A 46 3.75 3.19 0.09
C ASN A 46 3.36 2.19 1.19
N HIS A 47 2.81 1.03 0.79
CA HIS A 47 2.44 -0.03 1.73
C HIS A 47 3.66 -0.61 2.45
N TRP A 48 4.74 -0.90 1.74
CA TRP A 48 5.97 -1.40 2.35
C TRP A 48 6.48 -0.45 3.44
N MET A 49 6.50 0.85 3.14
CA MET A 49 6.91 1.89 4.07
C MET A 49 5.94 2.04 5.25
N LEU A 50 4.65 1.76 5.06
CA LEU A 50 3.66 1.68 6.14
C LEU A 50 3.95 0.52 7.10
N ILE A 51 4.15 -0.68 6.56
CA ILE A 51 4.48 -1.88 7.33
C ILE A 51 5.77 -1.66 8.12
N PHE A 52 6.78 -1.07 7.48
CA PHE A 52 8.06 -0.80 8.10
C PHE A 52 7.94 0.17 9.29
N VAL A 53 7.19 1.27 9.12
CA VAL A 53 6.94 2.23 10.20
C VAL A 53 6.16 1.59 11.35
N VAL A 54 5.10 0.83 11.04
CA VAL A 54 4.27 0.16 12.06
C VAL A 54 5.08 -0.88 12.84
N ARG A 55 5.88 -1.72 12.15
CA ARG A 55 6.78 -2.69 12.81
C ARG A 55 7.80 -1.99 13.69
N ARG A 56 8.47 -0.96 13.18
CA ARG A 56 9.47 -0.21 13.96
C ARG A 56 8.86 0.54 15.15
N GLN A 57 7.64 1.05 15.03
CA GLN A 57 6.96 1.68 16.16
C GLN A 57 6.58 0.64 17.23
N SER A 58 6.13 -0.55 16.80
CA SER A 58 5.83 -1.67 17.70
C SER A 58 7.07 -2.21 18.41
N GLU A 59 8.23 -2.27 17.73
CA GLU A 59 9.51 -2.74 18.28
C GLU A 59 10.21 -1.65 19.11
N GLY A 60 10.15 -0.39 18.66
CA GLY A 60 10.80 0.76 19.29
C GLY A 60 10.14 1.20 20.61
N ALA A 61 8.86 0.88 20.81
CA ALA A 61 8.17 1.07 22.09
C ALA A 61 8.80 0.29 23.25
N ALA A 62 9.59 -0.75 22.97
CA ALA A 62 10.20 -1.58 23.99
C ALA A 62 11.63 -1.16 24.39
N ASN A 63 12.40 -0.44 23.55
CA ASN A 63 13.85 -0.33 23.77
C ASN A 63 14.52 1.06 23.58
N GLN A 64 14.07 2.00 22.71
CA GLN A 64 14.81 3.28 22.52
C GLN A 64 13.94 4.44 21.94
N PRO A 65 13.27 5.29 22.75
CA PRO A 65 12.27 6.26 22.26
C PRO A 65 12.81 7.44 21.42
N THR A 66 14.08 7.82 21.52
CA THR A 66 14.60 9.09 20.96
C THR A 66 15.03 9.02 19.50
N LYS A 67 15.50 7.87 19.00
CA LYS A 67 16.01 7.74 17.61
C LYS A 67 14.88 7.62 16.56
N TYR A 68 13.67 7.24 16.99
CA TYR A 68 12.54 6.97 16.09
C TYR A 68 11.60 8.17 15.89
N LYS A 69 11.69 9.19 16.76
CA LYS A 69 10.81 10.37 16.72
C LYS A 69 10.95 11.18 15.43
N THR A 70 12.12 11.14 14.79
CA THR A 70 12.41 11.88 13.54
C THR A 70 12.18 11.03 12.29
N LEU A 71 12.39 9.71 12.37
CA LEU A 71 12.24 8.80 11.23
C LEU A 71 10.77 8.58 10.85
N VAL A 72 9.86 8.48 11.82
CA VAL A 72 8.42 8.28 11.56
C VAL A 72 7.78 9.43 10.76
N PRO A 73 7.95 10.72 11.12
CA PRO A 73 7.41 11.82 10.33
C PRO A 73 8.06 11.93 8.96
N MET A 74 9.38 11.73 8.83
CA MET A 74 10.07 11.73 7.53
C MET A 74 9.52 10.63 6.61
N MET A 75 9.31 9.43 7.14
CA MET A 75 8.72 8.33 6.38
C MET A 75 7.24 8.57 6.04
N THR A 76 6.51 9.33 6.86
CA THR A 76 5.11 9.68 6.60
C THR A 76 4.99 10.73 5.49
N ILE A 77 5.87 11.73 5.51
CA ILE A 77 5.97 12.74 4.45
C ILE A 77 6.38 12.10 3.12
N GLY A 78 7.37 11.18 3.14
CA GLY A 78 7.81 10.46 1.95
C GLY A 78 6.66 9.73 1.24
N LYS A 79 5.76 9.09 2.00
CA LYS A 79 4.57 8.42 1.45
C LYS A 79 3.62 9.39 0.75
N LEU A 80 3.35 10.54 1.37
CA LEU A 80 2.47 11.56 0.79
C LEU A 80 3.05 12.07 -0.53
N VAL A 81 4.35 12.36 -0.58
CA VAL A 81 5.03 12.80 -1.80
C VAL A 81 4.96 11.71 -2.88
N LEU A 82 5.17 10.45 -2.51
CA LEU A 82 5.14 9.33 -3.45
C LEU A 82 3.75 9.15 -4.07
N VAL A 83 2.70 9.22 -3.25
CA VAL A 83 1.30 9.10 -3.68
C VAL A 83 0.87 10.30 -4.51
N ILE A 84 1.12 11.51 -4.04
CA ILE A 84 0.78 12.75 -4.74
C ILE A 84 1.54 12.82 -6.06
N GLY A 85 2.82 12.47 -6.07
CA GLY A 85 3.63 12.41 -7.28
C GLY A 85 3.07 11.43 -8.30
N ALA A 86 2.84 10.18 -7.90
CA ALA A 86 2.29 9.15 -8.80
C ALA A 86 0.90 9.53 -9.35
N LEU A 87 0.03 10.10 -8.52
CA LEU A 87 -1.27 10.58 -8.95
C LEU A 87 -1.16 11.80 -9.87
N THR A 88 -0.30 12.77 -9.57
CA THR A 88 -0.10 13.97 -10.40
C THR A 88 0.43 13.62 -11.78
N PHE A 89 1.42 12.72 -11.85
CA PHE A 89 1.90 12.16 -13.12
C PHE A 89 0.79 11.39 -13.86
N GLY A 90 -0.06 10.66 -13.12
CA GLY A 90 -1.25 10.02 -13.66
C GLY A 90 -2.24 11.03 -14.26
N VAL A 91 -2.54 12.15 -13.58
CA VAL A 91 -3.42 13.23 -14.10
C VAL A 91 -2.89 13.75 -15.43
N GLN A 92 -1.59 14.07 -15.48
CA GLN A 92 -0.98 14.74 -16.64
C GLN A 92 -0.99 13.85 -17.89
N ILE A 93 -0.78 12.53 -17.72
CA ILE A 93 -0.68 11.59 -18.84
C ILE A 93 -2.05 11.05 -19.25
N MET A 94 -2.94 10.74 -18.29
CA MET A 94 -4.27 10.16 -18.59
C MET A 94 -5.38 11.20 -18.77
N GLY A 95 -5.17 12.46 -18.39
CA GLY A 95 -6.15 13.53 -18.49
C GLY A 95 -7.50 13.14 -17.87
N LYS A 96 -8.53 12.98 -18.71
CA LYS A 96 -9.91 12.65 -18.30
C LYS A 96 -10.06 11.24 -17.69
N ARG A 97 -9.10 10.33 -17.89
CA ARG A 97 -9.14 8.93 -17.41
C ARG A 97 -8.44 8.70 -16.07
N ILE A 98 -8.12 9.76 -15.33
CA ILE A 98 -7.50 9.69 -14.00
C ILE A 98 -8.24 8.81 -12.98
N ILE A 99 -9.55 8.61 -13.16
CA ILE A 99 -10.35 7.75 -12.29
C ILE A 99 -9.79 6.33 -12.21
N ILE A 100 -9.16 5.82 -13.29
CA ILE A 100 -8.60 4.47 -13.35
C ILE A 100 -7.42 4.30 -12.36
N PRO A 101 -6.31 5.07 -12.46
CA PRO A 101 -5.19 4.95 -11.53
C PRO A 101 -5.59 5.25 -10.09
N VAL A 102 -6.52 6.18 -9.87
CA VAL A 102 -7.06 6.46 -8.52
C VAL A 102 -7.80 5.23 -7.97
N LEU A 103 -8.65 4.59 -8.76
CA LEU A 103 -9.36 3.37 -8.36
C LEU A 103 -8.38 2.23 -8.06
N ILE A 104 -7.34 2.05 -8.89
CA ILE A 104 -6.31 1.04 -8.65
C ILE A 104 -5.61 1.30 -7.31
N TYR A 105 -5.24 2.55 -7.05
CA TYR A 105 -4.62 2.93 -5.79
C TYR A 105 -5.54 2.63 -4.58
N VAL A 106 -6.82 2.99 -4.65
CA VAL A 106 -7.80 2.72 -3.59
C VAL A 106 -8.02 1.21 -3.39
N LEU A 107 -8.18 0.46 -4.49
CA LEU A 107 -8.35 -0.99 -4.44
C LEU A 107 -7.10 -1.68 -3.88
N GLN A 108 -5.91 -1.16 -4.16
CA GLN A 108 -4.66 -1.69 -3.61
C GLN A 108 -4.62 -1.51 -2.08
N ILE A 109 -5.17 -0.42 -1.54
CA ILE A 109 -5.32 -0.24 -0.08
C ILE A 109 -6.28 -1.29 0.49
N VAL A 110 -7.40 -1.56 -0.19
CA VAL A 110 -8.34 -2.63 0.21
C VAL A 110 -7.66 -4.00 0.18
N VAL A 111 -6.85 -4.28 -0.84
CA VAL A 111 -6.04 -5.49 -0.93
C VAL A 111 -5.10 -5.61 0.26
N LEU A 112 -4.43 -4.53 0.67
CA LEU A 112 -3.61 -4.52 1.87
C LEU A 112 -4.44 -4.85 3.12
N TYR A 113 -5.60 -4.20 3.27
CA TYR A 113 -6.52 -4.44 4.39
C TYR A 113 -6.96 -5.91 4.48
N LEU A 114 -7.38 -6.50 3.36
CA LEU A 114 -7.80 -7.91 3.27
C LEU A 114 -6.64 -8.90 3.48
N SER A 115 -5.40 -8.43 3.33
CA SER A 115 -4.20 -9.25 3.50
C SER A 115 -3.70 -9.30 4.94
N PHE A 116 -4.27 -8.49 5.84
CA PHE A 116 -4.02 -8.67 7.27
C PHE A 116 -4.61 -9.99 7.73
N GLU A 117 -3.84 -10.77 8.48
CA GLU A 117 -4.36 -11.94 9.15
C GLU A 117 -5.38 -11.48 10.21
N LYS A 118 -6.55 -12.10 10.19
CA LYS A 118 -7.50 -11.94 11.30
C LYS A 118 -6.77 -12.35 12.59
N PRO A 119 -6.88 -11.59 13.69
CA PRO A 119 -6.43 -12.11 14.97
C PRO A 119 -7.14 -13.45 15.17
N SER A 120 -6.38 -14.52 15.39
CA SER A 120 -6.93 -15.82 15.72
C SER A 120 -7.77 -15.65 16.97
N ALA A 121 -9.09 -15.44 16.79
CA ALA A 121 -10.04 -15.67 17.84
C ALA A 121 -9.90 -17.15 18.19
N GLU A 122 -9.33 -17.37 19.37
CA GLU A 122 -9.48 -18.53 20.22
C GLU A 122 -10.46 -19.55 19.64
N LYS A 123 -9.92 -20.68 19.16
CA LYS A 123 -10.74 -21.89 18.99
C LYS A 123 -11.18 -22.30 20.40
N GLY A 124 -12.28 -21.72 20.86
CA GLY A 124 -13.04 -22.25 21.99
C GLY A 124 -13.55 -23.63 21.59
N SER A 125 -12.86 -24.66 22.09
CA SER A 125 -13.39 -26.02 22.18
C SER A 125 -14.51 -25.98 23.21
N TRP A 126 -15.75 -26.22 22.78
CA TRP A 126 -16.81 -26.67 23.66
C TRP A 126 -16.74 -28.18 23.77
#